data_AF-A0A820RUQ3-F1
#
_entry.id   AF-A0A820RUQ3-F1
#
_cell.length_a   1.000
_cell.length_b   1.000
_cell.length_c   1.000
_cell.angle_alpha   90.00
_cell.angle_beta   90.00
_cell.angle_gamma   90.00
#
_symmetry.space_group_name_H-M   'P 1'
#
loop_
_entity.id
_entity.type
_entity.pdbx_description
1 polymer ?
#
loop_
_entity_poly.entity_id
_entity_poly.type
_entity_poly.pdbx_seq_one_letter_code
_entity_poly.pdbx_strand_id
1 'polypeptide(L)'
;MPLSLSQRYEIVFLKLHPLDPSTVRRRLRESGGTYGPPLKKPLLTDKHREQRLIWARQHQHFNWDNVVTKIVRTVKYPLKLHVWGCFSKQGFGKLIIFRHNLTGDFMCDIYENCLLPTAYRQFPEGPDSWILQEDNDLKHRSWQAINWKTDNQIQVLPWPSASPDQNPIENVWSIMKDTIGKKNIQTIQELEQEIRKTWKGLPVGLAVKLVDSMDRRVQCLIEANGDYTSY
;
A
#
# COMPACT_ATOMS: atom_id res chain seq x y z
N MET A 1 3.06 31.34 10.45
CA MET A 1 3.00 30.55 9.21
C MET A 1 2.19 29.30 9.46
N PRO A 2 1.13 28.99 8.69
CA PRO A 2 0.28 27.86 8.98
C PRO A 2 0.89 26.56 8.40
N LEU A 3 1.01 25.55 9.26
CA LEU A 3 1.49 24.20 8.95
C LEU A 3 0.48 23.47 8.05
N SER A 4 1.00 22.75 7.05
CA SER A 4 0.23 21.96 6.07
C SER A 4 -0.60 20.84 6.71
N LEU A 5 -1.87 20.74 6.33
CA LEU A 5 -2.84 19.70 6.67
C LEU A 5 -2.50 18.34 5.99
N SER A 6 -1.34 17.74 6.28
CA SER A 6 -1.00 16.39 5.77
C SER A 6 -1.01 15.29 6.84
N GLN A 7 -1.61 15.53 8.01
CA GLN A 7 -1.68 14.51 9.06
C GLN A 7 -3.11 14.34 9.57
N ARG A 8 -3.93 13.66 8.78
CA ARG A 8 -5.15 12.96 9.19
C ARG A 8 -5.50 11.96 8.09
N TYR A 9 -5.84 10.74 8.48
CA TYR A 9 -6.06 9.54 7.65
C TYR A 9 -4.77 8.84 7.18
N GLU A 10 -4.22 7.98 8.06
CA GLU A 10 -3.37 6.86 7.62
C GLU A 10 -4.23 5.94 6.73
N ILE A 11 -4.13 6.07 5.41
CA ILE A 11 -4.34 4.93 4.53
C ILE A 11 -3.09 4.05 4.70
N VAL A 12 -3.26 3.01 5.50
CA VAL A 12 -2.24 1.99 5.77
C VAL A 12 -1.98 1.22 4.48
N PHE A 13 -0.85 1.49 3.83
CA PHE A 13 -0.10 0.44 3.14
C PHE A 13 0.76 -0.29 4.18
N LEU A 14 0.73 -1.62 4.12
CA LEU A 14 1.60 -2.58 4.80
C LEU A 14 1.83 -2.36 6.30
N LYS A 15 1.00 -3.03 7.12
CA LYS A 15 1.49 -3.61 8.38
C LYS A 15 1.22 -5.11 8.32
N LEU A 16 2.31 -5.88 8.41
CA LEU A 16 2.35 -7.34 8.56
C LEU A 16 1.09 -7.84 9.27
N HIS A 17 0.28 -8.64 8.59
CA HIS A 17 -0.83 -9.31 9.24
C HIS A 17 -0.27 -10.19 10.36
N PRO A 18 -0.92 -10.23 11.54
CA PRO A 18 -0.61 -11.23 12.54
C PRO A 18 -0.78 -12.58 11.86
N LEU A 19 0.32 -13.33 11.78
CA LEU A 19 0.29 -14.72 11.35
C LEU A 19 -0.84 -15.42 12.11
N ASP A 20 -1.65 -16.18 11.38
CA ASP A 20 -2.73 -16.96 11.98
C ASP A 20 -2.19 -17.75 13.19
N PRO A 21 -2.84 -17.73 14.36
CA PRO A 21 -2.30 -18.36 15.56
C PRO A 21 -2.03 -19.85 15.40
N SER A 22 -2.72 -20.54 14.47
CA SER A 22 -2.42 -21.93 14.13
C SER A 22 -1.17 -22.04 13.25
N THR A 23 -0.92 -21.07 12.36
CA THR A 23 0.32 -20.95 11.57
C THR A 23 1.53 -20.63 12.45
N VAL A 24 1.38 -19.72 13.42
CA VAL A 24 2.42 -19.41 14.42
C VAL A 24 2.73 -20.64 15.27
N ARG A 25 1.69 -21.33 15.76
CA ARG A 25 1.85 -22.56 16.56
C ARG A 25 2.46 -23.70 15.76
N ARG A 26 2.09 -23.86 14.48
CA ARG A 26 2.65 -24.88 13.59
C ARG A 26 4.14 -24.63 13.34
N ARG A 27 4.51 -23.41 12.95
CA ARG A 27 5.91 -23.03 12.70
C ARG A 27 6.77 -23.11 13.98
N LEU A 28 6.24 -22.70 15.14
CA LEU A 28 6.93 -22.84 16.42
C LEU A 28 7.15 -24.31 16.81
N ARG A 29 6.15 -25.18 16.61
CA ARG A 29 6.31 -26.63 16.85
C ARG A 29 7.30 -27.27 15.89
N GLU A 30 7.25 -26.92 14.60
CA GLU A 30 8.19 -27.40 13.57
C GLU A 30 9.63 -26.99 13.88
N SER A 31 9.84 -25.85 14.56
CA SER A 31 11.17 -25.37 14.98
C SER A 31 11.53 -25.71 16.44
N GLY A 32 10.78 -26.58 17.12
CA GLY A 32 11.02 -26.97 18.52
C GLY A 32 10.75 -25.90 19.59
N GLY A 33 10.10 -24.80 19.22
CA GLY A 33 9.75 -23.69 20.11
C GLY A 33 8.47 -23.92 20.91
N THR A 34 8.41 -23.35 22.12
CA THR A 34 7.23 -23.35 22.99
C THR A 34 6.46 -22.03 22.89
N TYR A 35 5.18 -22.05 23.27
CA TYR A 35 4.33 -20.87 23.29
C TYR A 35 4.38 -20.17 24.65
N GLY A 36 4.58 -18.86 24.65
CA GLY A 36 4.48 -17.99 25.83
C GLY A 36 3.61 -16.77 25.55
N PRO A 37 3.20 -16.02 26.59
CA PRO A 37 2.39 -14.81 26.42
C PRO A 37 3.12 -13.79 25.53
N PRO A 38 2.37 -13.01 24.71
CA PRO A 38 2.96 -12.02 23.82
C PRO A 38 3.77 -11.01 24.62
N LEU A 39 4.99 -10.74 24.15
CA LEU A 39 5.85 -9.73 24.76
C LEU A 39 5.15 -8.37 24.71
N LYS A 40 4.98 -7.72 25.87
CA LYS A 40 4.39 -6.37 25.96
C LYS A 40 5.21 -5.29 25.23
N LYS A 41 6.44 -5.61 24.80
CA LYS A 41 7.36 -4.71 24.11
C LYS A 41 8.04 -5.46 22.95
N PRO A 42 8.36 -4.78 21.83
CA PRO A 42 9.10 -5.38 20.73
C PRO A 42 10.45 -5.93 21.20
N LEU A 43 10.86 -7.08 20.63
CA LEU A 43 12.21 -7.61 20.84
C LEU A 43 13.23 -6.65 20.23
N LEU A 44 14.21 -6.23 21.04
CA LEU A 44 15.37 -5.51 20.54
C LEU A 44 16.38 -6.51 19.99
N THR A 45 16.95 -6.21 18.81
CA THR A 45 18.14 -6.89 18.30
C THR A 45 19.37 -6.38 19.05
N ASP A 46 20.49 -7.09 18.97
CA ASP A 46 21.73 -6.64 19.62
C ASP A 46 22.22 -5.31 19.03
N LYS A 47 22.06 -5.13 17.72
CA LYS A 47 22.30 -3.84 17.04
C LYS A 47 21.44 -2.72 17.64
N HIS A 48 20.15 -2.97 17.90
CA HIS A 48 19.29 -1.96 18.55
C HIS A 48 19.74 -1.66 19.98
N ARG A 49 20.20 -2.65 20.75
CA ARG A 49 20.70 -2.44 22.11
C ARG A 49 21.96 -1.59 22.11
N GLU A 50 22.91 -1.90 21.23
CA GLU A 50 24.16 -1.18 21.08
C GLU A 50 23.93 0.28 20.66
N GLN A 51 23.13 0.51 19.61
CA GLN A 51 22.80 1.85 19.15
C GLN A 51 22.13 2.70 20.24
N ARG A 52 21.21 2.11 21.01
CA ARG A 52 20.54 2.79 22.13
C ARG A 52 21.51 3.14 23.24
N LEU A 53 22.47 2.25 23.56
CA LEU A 53 23.51 2.49 24.56
C LEU A 53 24.46 3.61 24.14
N ILE A 54 24.91 3.60 22.87
CA ILE A 54 25.76 4.67 22.31
C ILE A 54 25.05 6.02 22.41
N TRP A 55 23.80 6.07 21.93
CA TRP A 55 23.00 7.29 21.97
C TRP A 55 22.80 7.79 23.41
N ALA A 56 22.46 6.90 24.36
CA ALA A 56 22.25 7.28 25.75
C ALA A 56 23.53 7.84 26.41
N ARG A 57 24.68 7.22 26.15
CA ARG A 57 25.98 7.70 26.65
C ARG A 57 26.32 9.07 26.09
N GLN A 58 26.07 9.30 24.80
CA GLN A 58 26.32 10.61 24.16
C GLN A 58 25.41 11.73 24.70
N HIS A 59 24.22 11.40 25.18
CA HIS A 59 23.21 12.37 25.61
C HIS A 59 22.96 12.41 27.13
N GLN A 60 23.86 11.82 27.93
CA GLN A 60 23.71 11.72 29.40
C GLN A 60 23.60 13.08 30.12
N HIS A 61 24.09 14.15 29.51
CA HIS A 61 24.05 15.53 30.02
C HIS A 61 23.43 16.52 29.02
N PHE A 62 22.63 16.01 28.08
CA PHE A 62 21.98 16.84 27.08
C PHE A 62 20.95 17.78 27.72
N ASN A 63 20.90 19.04 27.29
CA ASN A 63 19.88 19.98 27.75
C ASN A 63 18.57 19.74 26.98
N TRP A 64 17.60 19.12 27.65
CA TRP A 64 16.31 18.77 27.08
C TRP A 64 15.33 19.95 26.98
N ASP A 65 15.59 21.09 27.62
CA ASP A 65 14.67 22.24 27.67
C ASP A 65 14.43 22.86 26.28
N ASN A 66 15.35 22.64 25.34
CA ASN A 66 15.27 23.14 23.97
C ASN A 66 14.77 22.08 22.96
N VAL A 67 14.25 20.94 23.43
CA VAL A 67 13.75 19.86 22.57
C VAL A 67 12.26 20.01 22.34
N VAL A 68 11.88 20.38 21.12
CA VAL A 68 10.48 20.35 20.68
C VAL A 68 10.14 18.94 20.21
N THR A 69 9.21 18.27 20.90
CA THR A 69 8.71 16.96 20.48
C THR A 69 7.51 17.11 19.57
N LYS A 70 7.46 16.32 18.48
CA LYS A 70 6.28 16.26 17.61
C LYS A 70 5.17 15.48 18.32
N ILE A 71 4.06 16.14 18.63
CA ILE A 71 2.84 15.46 19.06
C ILE A 71 2.20 14.82 17.82
N VAL A 72 2.29 13.49 17.71
CA VAL A 72 1.47 12.73 16.76
C VAL A 72 0.17 12.37 17.48
N ARG A 73 -0.94 13.03 17.13
CA ARG A 73 -2.27 12.60 17.60
C ARG A 73 -2.64 11.28 16.90
N THR A 74 -2.44 10.17 17.59
CA THR A 74 -2.99 8.87 17.17
C THR A 74 -4.45 8.81 17.60
N VAL A 75 -5.39 8.90 16.66
CA VAL A 75 -6.79 8.54 16.94
C VAL A 75 -6.82 7.07 17.34
N LYS A 76 -7.36 6.76 18.52
CA LYS A 76 -7.33 5.42 19.12
C LYS A 76 -7.96 4.35 18.21
N TYR A 77 -8.90 4.74 17.35
CA TYR A 77 -9.56 3.89 16.37
C TYR A 77 -9.87 4.69 15.08
N PRO A 78 -8.94 4.80 14.13
CA PRO A 78 -9.24 5.45 12.86
C PRO A 78 -10.25 4.60 12.06
N LEU A 79 -11.16 5.27 11.35
CA LEU A 79 -11.98 4.63 10.34
C LEU A 79 -11.04 4.00 9.29
N LYS A 80 -11.16 2.70 9.06
CA LYS A 80 -10.29 1.95 8.15
C LYS A 80 -11.11 1.13 7.16
N LEU A 81 -10.80 1.31 5.88
CA LEU A 81 -11.30 0.51 4.77
C LEU A 81 -10.12 0.08 3.91
N HIS A 82 -10.23 -1.10 3.31
CA HIS A 82 -9.31 -1.58 2.30
C HIS A 82 -9.92 -1.35 0.93
N VAL A 83 -9.08 -1.00 -0.04
CA VAL A 83 -9.50 -0.72 -1.41
C VAL A 83 -8.61 -1.45 -2.40
N TRP A 84 -9.19 -1.88 -3.50
CA TRP A 84 -8.49 -2.32 -4.69
C TRP A 84 -9.07 -1.62 -5.90
N GLY A 85 -8.21 -1.11 -6.77
CA GLY A 85 -8.61 -0.53 -8.04
C GLY A 85 -7.46 -0.59 -9.03
N CYS A 86 -7.79 -0.50 -10.31
CA CYS A 86 -6.82 -0.40 -11.40
C CYS A 86 -7.19 0.76 -12.31
N PHE A 87 -6.23 1.22 -13.11
CA PHE A 87 -6.47 2.21 -14.15
C PHE A 87 -5.49 2.01 -15.30
N SER A 88 -5.82 2.59 -16.45
CA SER A 88 -4.96 2.65 -17.63
C SER A 88 -5.06 4.03 -18.26
N LYS A 89 -4.39 4.24 -19.41
CA LYS A 89 -4.54 5.49 -20.18
C LYS A 89 -6.00 5.77 -20.59
N GLN A 90 -6.83 4.72 -20.66
CA GLN A 90 -8.27 4.82 -20.96
C GLN A 90 -9.13 5.24 -19.75
N GLY A 91 -8.51 5.45 -18.59
CA GLY A 91 -9.16 5.92 -17.37
C GLY A 91 -9.22 4.85 -16.28
N PHE A 92 -10.05 5.13 -15.28
CA PHE A 92 -10.15 4.34 -14.06
C PHE A 92 -11.08 3.13 -14.23
N GLY A 93 -10.65 2.01 -13.65
CA GLY A 93 -11.39 0.76 -13.58
C GLY A 93 -12.44 0.73 -12.48
N LYS A 94 -12.97 -0.47 -12.25
CA LYS A 94 -13.85 -0.72 -11.10
C LYS A 94 -13.04 -0.65 -9.80
N LEU A 95 -13.68 -0.16 -8.73
CA LEU A 95 -13.12 -0.09 -7.39
C LEU A 95 -13.84 -1.09 -6.47
N ILE A 96 -13.06 -1.93 -5.80
CA ILE A 96 -13.53 -2.83 -4.74
C ILE A 96 -13.16 -2.21 -3.39
N ILE A 97 -14.11 -2.19 -2.47
CA ILE A 97 -13.90 -1.76 -1.09
C ILE A 97 -14.27 -2.93 -0.20
N PHE A 98 -13.41 -3.24 0.76
CA PHE A 98 -13.58 -4.39 1.64
C PHE A 98 -13.06 -4.09 3.06
N ARG A 99 -13.53 -4.87 4.03
CA ARG A 99 -13.26 -4.65 5.47
C ARG A 99 -12.41 -5.75 6.08
N HIS A 100 -12.38 -6.92 5.46
CA HIS A 100 -11.59 -8.06 5.90
C HIS A 100 -10.17 -8.01 5.33
N ASN A 101 -9.33 -8.95 5.76
CA ASN A 101 -8.01 -9.11 5.18
C ASN A 101 -8.13 -9.63 3.74
N LEU A 102 -7.18 -9.22 2.89
CA LEU A 102 -7.06 -9.73 1.53
C LEU A 102 -6.41 -11.12 1.58
N THR A 103 -7.17 -12.15 1.20
CA THR A 103 -6.69 -13.53 1.04
C THR A 103 -6.31 -13.82 -0.40
N GLY A 104 -5.60 -14.94 -0.65
CA GLY A 104 -5.29 -15.38 -2.02
C GLY A 104 -6.53 -15.60 -2.87
N ASP A 105 -7.54 -16.30 -2.33
CA ASP A 105 -8.81 -16.55 -3.05
C ASP A 105 -9.56 -15.25 -3.34
N PHE A 106 -9.63 -14.33 -2.36
CA PHE A 106 -10.26 -13.05 -2.58
C PHE A 106 -9.49 -12.16 -3.57
N MET A 107 -8.18 -12.35 -3.69
CA MET A 107 -7.39 -11.71 -4.75
C MET A 107 -7.79 -12.25 -6.13
N CYS A 108 -8.00 -13.56 -6.28
CA CYS A 108 -8.51 -14.15 -7.50
C CYS A 108 -9.91 -13.63 -7.84
N ASP A 109 -10.80 -13.51 -6.85
CA ASP A 109 -12.13 -12.91 -7.04
C ASP A 109 -12.05 -11.46 -7.50
N ILE A 110 -11.08 -10.69 -6.99
CA ILE A 110 -10.83 -9.32 -7.44
C ILE A 110 -10.36 -9.31 -8.90
N TYR A 111 -9.47 -10.21 -9.29
CA TYR A 111 -9.04 -10.26 -10.69
C TYR A 111 -10.20 -10.62 -11.62
N GLU A 112 -10.98 -11.64 -11.28
CA GLU A 112 -12.14 -12.11 -12.04
C GLU A 112 -13.22 -11.03 -12.16
N ASN A 113 -13.58 -10.39 -11.05
CA ASN A 113 -14.77 -9.53 -10.98
C ASN A 113 -14.46 -8.04 -11.12
N CYS A 114 -13.18 -7.67 -11.21
CA CYS A 114 -12.75 -6.27 -11.25
C CYS A 114 -11.69 -6.01 -12.33
N LEU A 115 -10.60 -6.79 -12.36
CA LEU A 115 -9.53 -6.60 -13.35
C LEU A 115 -10.00 -6.95 -14.76
N LEU A 116 -10.43 -8.19 -15.00
CA LEU A 116 -10.81 -8.65 -16.35
C LEU A 116 -11.94 -7.84 -16.97
N PRO A 117 -13.07 -7.54 -16.27
CA PRO A 117 -14.12 -6.70 -16.83
C PRO A 117 -13.65 -5.28 -17.14
N THR A 118 -12.71 -4.74 -16.35
CA THR A 118 -12.10 -3.45 -16.65
C THR A 118 -11.24 -3.53 -17.90
N ALA A 119 -10.39 -4.57 -18.00
CA ALA A 119 -9.50 -4.78 -19.13
C ALA A 119 -10.27 -4.96 -20.44
N TYR A 120 -11.24 -5.88 -20.50
CA TYR A 120 -12.05 -6.11 -21.71
C TYR A 120 -12.83 -4.88 -22.17
N ARG A 121 -13.25 -4.02 -21.23
CA ARG A 121 -13.89 -2.75 -21.56
C ARG A 121 -12.91 -1.73 -22.14
N GLN A 122 -11.67 -1.68 -21.62
CA GLN A 122 -10.67 -0.69 -22.01
C GLN A 122 -9.84 -1.11 -23.22
N PHE A 123 -9.75 -2.42 -23.46
CA PHE A 123 -8.89 -3.09 -24.43
C PHE A 123 -9.68 -4.22 -25.12
N PRO A 124 -10.66 -3.87 -25.98
CA PRO A 124 -11.53 -4.84 -26.64
C PRO A 124 -10.79 -5.73 -27.65
N GLU A 125 -9.56 -5.38 -28.03
CA GLU A 125 -8.70 -6.14 -28.95
C GLU A 125 -8.22 -7.47 -28.36
N GLY A 126 -8.35 -7.65 -27.04
CA GLY A 126 -8.09 -8.91 -26.36
C GLY A 126 -6.90 -8.87 -25.39
N PRO A 127 -6.55 -10.00 -24.76
CA PRO A 127 -5.57 -10.07 -23.67
C PRO A 127 -4.15 -9.61 -24.06
N ASP A 128 -3.76 -9.73 -25.33
CA ASP A 128 -2.42 -9.31 -25.80
C ASP A 128 -2.25 -7.79 -25.94
N SER A 129 -3.33 -7.02 -25.79
CA SER A 129 -3.31 -5.56 -25.96
C SER A 129 -3.04 -4.80 -24.65
N TRP A 130 -2.85 -5.51 -23.54
CA TRP A 130 -2.56 -4.91 -22.24
C TRP A 130 -1.65 -5.79 -21.38
N ILE A 131 -0.93 -5.17 -20.45
CA ILE A 131 -0.03 -5.83 -19.51
C ILE A 131 -0.41 -5.37 -18.10
N LEU A 132 -0.50 -6.31 -17.16
CA LEU A 132 -0.75 -6.01 -15.76
C LEU A 132 0.53 -5.50 -15.07
N GLN A 133 0.49 -4.29 -14.55
CA GLN A 133 1.47 -3.81 -13.57
C GLN A 133 0.92 -4.01 -12.15
N GLU A 134 1.70 -4.62 -11.27
CA GLU A 134 1.41 -4.74 -9.84
C GLU A 134 2.73 -4.75 -9.03
N ASP A 135 2.65 -4.38 -7.75
CA ASP A 135 3.82 -4.39 -6.88
C ASP A 135 4.16 -5.80 -6.37
N ASN A 136 5.36 -5.96 -5.82
CA ASN A 136 5.83 -7.23 -5.26
C ASN A 136 5.23 -7.55 -3.87
N ASP A 137 4.09 -6.98 -3.49
CA ASP A 137 3.45 -7.32 -2.22
C ASP A 137 3.07 -8.82 -2.22
N LEU A 138 3.33 -9.46 -1.08
CA LEU A 138 3.14 -10.90 -0.85
C LEU A 138 1.77 -11.43 -1.29
N LYS A 139 0.73 -10.59 -1.23
CA LYS A 139 -0.63 -10.97 -1.64
C LYS A 139 -0.77 -11.20 -3.16
N HIS A 140 -0.08 -10.40 -3.99
CA HIS A 140 -0.01 -10.59 -5.45
C HIS A 140 0.86 -11.80 -5.85
N ARG A 141 1.75 -12.21 -4.94
CA ARG A 141 2.67 -13.35 -5.09
C ARG A 141 2.20 -14.62 -4.39
N SER A 142 0.95 -14.64 -3.90
CA SER A 142 0.36 -15.87 -3.38
C SER A 142 0.29 -16.93 -4.50
N TRP A 143 0.42 -18.20 -4.13
CA TRP A 143 0.36 -19.30 -5.10
C TRP A 143 -0.96 -19.28 -5.89
N GLN A 144 -2.08 -18.98 -5.22
CA GLN A 144 -3.38 -18.80 -5.87
C GLN A 144 -3.35 -17.67 -6.91
N ALA A 145 -2.84 -16.49 -6.55
CA ALA A 145 -2.80 -15.35 -7.46
C ALA A 145 -1.88 -15.63 -8.67
N ILE A 146 -0.73 -16.26 -8.47
CA ILE A 146 0.20 -16.63 -9.55
C ILE A 146 -0.44 -17.64 -10.51
N ASN A 147 -1.05 -18.70 -9.99
CA ASN A 147 -1.70 -19.70 -10.83
C ASN A 147 -2.89 -19.10 -11.57
N TRP A 148 -3.74 -18.33 -10.89
CA TRP A 148 -4.88 -17.68 -11.53
C TRP A 148 -4.44 -16.80 -12.71
N LYS A 149 -3.37 -16.03 -12.57
CA LYS A 149 -2.82 -15.22 -13.67
C LYS A 149 -2.29 -16.09 -14.81
N THR A 150 -1.59 -17.18 -14.49
CA THR A 150 -1.10 -18.15 -15.49
C THR A 150 -2.24 -18.80 -16.26
N ASP A 151 -3.25 -19.31 -15.55
CA ASP A 151 -4.41 -20.01 -16.12
C ASP A 151 -5.26 -19.09 -16.99
N ASN A 152 -5.32 -17.79 -16.65
CA ASN A 152 -6.01 -16.76 -17.44
C ASN A 152 -5.10 -16.03 -18.45
N GLN A 153 -3.86 -16.53 -18.66
CA GLN A 153 -2.90 -15.99 -19.64
C GLN A 153 -2.61 -14.50 -19.47
N ILE A 154 -2.60 -14.03 -18.22
CA ILE A 154 -2.37 -12.62 -17.90
C ILE A 154 -0.88 -12.31 -17.98
N GLN A 155 -0.51 -11.42 -18.90
CA GLN A 155 0.84 -10.88 -18.96
C GLN A 155 1.07 -9.92 -17.79
N VAL A 156 2.13 -10.15 -17.02
CA VAL A 156 2.50 -9.31 -15.88
C VAL A 156 3.83 -8.63 -16.16
N LEU A 157 3.89 -7.32 -15.99
CA LEU A 157 5.10 -6.53 -16.14
C LEU A 157 6.09 -6.92 -15.03
N PRO A 158 7.34 -7.31 -15.36
CA PRO A 158 8.37 -7.54 -14.36
C PRO A 158 8.61 -6.25 -13.55
N TRP A 159 8.39 -6.31 -12.24
CA TRP A 159 8.48 -5.15 -11.36
C TRP A 159 9.60 -5.28 -10.32
N PRO A 160 10.46 -4.27 -10.13
CA PRO A 160 11.47 -4.29 -9.08
C PRO A 160 10.84 -4.19 -7.70
N SER A 161 11.48 -4.84 -6.71
CA SER A 161 11.06 -4.71 -5.31
C SER A 161 11.33 -3.30 -4.78
N ALA A 162 10.45 -2.80 -3.91
CA ALA A 162 10.62 -1.52 -3.22
C ALA A 162 10.70 -0.28 -4.14
N SER A 163 9.92 -0.25 -5.22
CA SER A 163 9.81 0.91 -6.12
C SER A 163 8.40 1.54 -6.11
N PRO A 164 7.92 2.05 -4.96
CA PRO A 164 6.61 2.70 -4.88
C PRO A 164 6.55 4.03 -5.65
N ASP A 165 7.68 4.74 -5.77
CA ASP A 165 7.86 5.97 -6.55
C ASP A 165 7.61 5.74 -8.05
N GLN A 166 7.84 4.52 -8.51
CA GLN A 166 7.60 4.11 -9.89
C GLN A 166 6.15 3.68 -10.14
N ASN A 167 5.33 3.48 -9.10
CA ASN A 167 3.95 3.02 -9.25
C ASN A 167 2.96 4.20 -9.31
N PRO A 168 2.41 4.59 -10.48
CA PRO A 168 1.61 5.81 -10.59
C PRO A 168 0.28 5.75 -9.84
N ILE A 169 -0.18 4.54 -9.47
CA ILE A 169 -1.39 4.39 -8.66
C ILE A 169 -1.21 4.95 -7.25
N GLU A 170 0.02 5.03 -6.74
CA GLU A 170 0.31 5.67 -5.45
C GLU A 170 -0.01 7.16 -5.49
N ASN A 171 0.19 7.84 -6.64
CA ASN A 171 -0.23 9.22 -6.81
C ASN A 171 -1.77 9.35 -6.84
N VAL A 172 -2.48 8.39 -7.41
CA VAL A 172 -3.95 8.34 -7.35
C VAL A 172 -4.41 8.22 -5.91
N TRP A 173 -3.83 7.30 -5.15
CA TRP A 173 -4.14 7.12 -3.74
C TRP A 173 -3.81 8.36 -2.92
N SER A 174 -2.71 9.05 -3.21
CA SER A 174 -2.36 10.34 -2.57
C SER A 174 -3.42 11.41 -2.87
N ILE A 175 -3.83 11.60 -4.13
CA ILE A 175 -4.87 12.56 -4.52
C ILE A 175 -6.20 12.25 -3.82
N MET A 176 -6.57 10.98 -3.75
CA MET A 176 -7.78 10.56 -3.05
C MET A 176 -7.69 10.84 -1.55
N LYS A 177 -6.56 10.52 -0.91
CA LYS A 177 -6.32 10.82 0.52
C LYS A 177 -6.50 12.30 0.80
N ASP A 178 -5.89 13.15 -0.01
CA ASP A 178 -5.95 14.60 0.17
C ASP A 178 -7.36 15.14 -0.05
N THR A 179 -8.10 14.59 -1.02
CA THR A 179 -9.48 15.00 -1.32
C THR A 179 -10.45 14.59 -0.22
N ILE A 180 -10.35 13.34 0.23
CA ILE A 180 -11.18 12.76 1.28
C ILE A 180 -10.82 13.41 2.63
N GLY A 181 -9.54 13.65 2.88
CA GLY A 181 -9.03 14.20 4.13
C GLY A 181 -9.45 15.64 4.44
N LYS A 182 -9.91 16.38 3.42
CA LYS A 182 -10.52 17.71 3.57
C LYS A 182 -11.96 17.65 4.10
N LYS A 183 -12.57 16.47 4.18
CA LYS A 183 -13.97 16.28 4.58
C LYS A 183 -14.05 15.81 6.03
N ASN A 184 -15.10 16.24 6.73
CA ASN A 184 -15.40 15.77 8.08
C ASN A 184 -16.18 14.45 7.99
N ILE A 185 -15.46 13.33 7.92
CA ILE A 185 -16.04 11.99 7.84
C ILE A 185 -16.03 11.35 9.23
N GLN A 186 -17.18 10.88 9.70
CA GLN A 186 -17.38 10.37 11.05
C GLN A 186 -17.74 8.89 11.09
N THR A 187 -18.25 8.33 9.98
CA THR A 187 -18.65 6.92 9.92
C THR A 187 -17.96 6.13 8.80
N ILE A 188 -17.89 4.80 8.94
CA ILE A 188 -17.36 3.94 7.88
C ILE A 188 -18.24 4.03 6.62
N GLN A 189 -19.57 4.18 6.76
CA GLN A 189 -20.46 4.31 5.60
C GLN A 189 -20.20 5.60 4.83
N GLU A 190 -20.03 6.73 5.53
CA GLU A 190 -19.63 7.99 4.91
C GLU A 190 -18.27 7.86 4.21
N LEU A 191 -17.30 7.21 4.86
CA LEU A 191 -15.98 6.97 4.26
C LEU A 191 -16.09 6.15 2.98
N GLU A 192 -16.87 5.06 3.00
CA GLU A 192 -17.07 4.21 1.84
C GLU A 192 -17.73 4.97 0.68
N GLN A 193 -18.81 5.71 0.96
CA GLN A 193 -19.50 6.54 -0.03
C GLN A 193 -18.56 7.58 -0.63
N GLU A 194 -17.75 8.22 0.20
CA GLU A 194 -16.84 9.26 -0.24
C GLU A 194 -15.66 8.71 -1.06
N ILE A 195 -15.14 7.54 -0.71
CA ILE A 195 -14.16 6.81 -1.52
C ILE A 195 -14.74 6.51 -2.91
N ARG A 196 -15.95 5.94 -2.97
CA ARG A 196 -16.62 5.61 -4.25
C ARG A 196 -16.86 6.86 -5.09
N LYS A 197 -17.36 7.93 -4.46
CA LYS A 197 -17.61 9.22 -5.11
C LYS A 197 -16.33 9.82 -5.67
N THR A 198 -15.27 9.85 -4.87
CA THR A 198 -13.97 10.39 -5.26
C THR A 198 -13.38 9.60 -6.43
N TRP A 199 -13.36 8.27 -6.36
CA TRP A 199 -12.86 7.41 -7.43
C TRP A 199 -13.63 7.60 -8.74
N LYS A 200 -14.97 7.61 -8.68
CA LYS A 200 -15.82 7.82 -9.86
C LYS A 200 -15.63 9.21 -10.48
N GLY A 201 -15.27 10.21 -9.67
CA GLY A 201 -15.01 11.58 -10.10
C GLY A 201 -13.60 11.82 -10.65
N LEU A 202 -12.70 10.83 -10.62
CA LEU A 202 -11.35 11.00 -11.14
C LEU A 202 -11.38 11.21 -12.66
N PRO A 203 -10.79 12.30 -13.19
CA PRO A 203 -10.86 12.60 -14.61
C PRO A 203 -9.95 11.66 -15.41
N VAL A 204 -10.39 11.21 -16.59
CA VAL A 204 -9.55 10.41 -17.50
C VAL A 204 -8.24 11.13 -17.84
N GLY A 205 -8.26 12.46 -17.94
CA GLY A 205 -7.04 13.26 -18.15
C GLY A 205 -5.99 13.12 -17.04
N LEU A 206 -6.37 12.76 -15.80
CA LEU A 206 -5.40 12.42 -14.75
C LEU A 206 -4.72 11.08 -15.05
N ALA A 207 -5.49 10.07 -15.44
CA ALA A 207 -4.96 8.76 -15.82
C ALA A 207 -3.97 8.87 -16.98
N VAL A 208 -4.32 9.63 -18.02
CA VAL A 208 -3.43 9.93 -19.15
C VAL A 208 -2.11 10.55 -18.68
N LYS A 209 -2.17 11.63 -17.88
CA LYS A 209 -0.97 12.29 -17.35
C LYS A 209 -0.08 11.37 -16.51
N LEU A 210 -0.68 10.50 -15.71
CA LEU A 210 0.07 9.56 -14.86
C LEU A 210 0.77 8.50 -15.71
N VAL A 211 0.10 7.95 -16.73
CA VAL A 211 0.72 7.00 -17.67
C VAL A 211 1.82 7.68 -18.47
N ASP A 212 1.58 8.87 -19.02
CA ASP A 212 2.57 9.64 -19.80
C ASP A 212 3.77 10.07 -18.94
N SER A 213 3.64 10.06 -17.61
CA SER A 213 4.77 10.34 -16.71
C SER A 213 5.76 9.20 -16.58
N MET A 214 5.41 7.97 -17.01
CA MET A 214 6.25 6.78 -16.81
C MET A 214 7.61 6.88 -17.46
N ASP A 215 7.70 7.38 -18.70
CA ASP A 215 8.98 7.55 -19.39
C ASP A 215 9.93 8.45 -18.58
N ARG A 216 9.40 9.53 -18.02
CA ARG A 216 10.17 10.42 -17.15
C ARG A 216 10.54 9.76 -15.82
N ARG A 217 9.66 8.98 -15.20
CA ARG A 217 9.98 8.26 -13.95
C ARG A 217 11.11 7.26 -14.13
N VAL A 218 11.04 6.50 -15.23
CA VAL A 218 12.10 5.55 -15.63
C VAL A 218 13.40 6.30 -15.87
N GLN A 219 13.36 7.42 -16.60
CA GLN A 219 14.55 8.25 -16.83
C GLN A 219 15.15 8.79 -15.52
N CYS A 220 14.31 9.30 -14.59
CA CYS A 220 14.77 9.74 -13.28
C CYS A 220 15.39 8.60 -12.46
N LEU A 221 14.84 7.38 -12.56
CA LEU A 221 15.41 6.21 -11.88
C LEU A 221 16.77 5.82 -12.47
N ILE A 222 16.94 5.92 -13.79
CA ILE A 222 18.23 5.71 -14.47
C ILE A 222 19.24 6.76 -14.00
N GLU A 223 18.86 8.04 -14.00
CA GLU A 223 19.71 9.15 -13.55
C GLU A 223 20.10 9.04 -12.07
N ALA A 224 19.19 8.52 -11.24
CA ALA A 224 19.43 8.23 -9.84
C ALA A 224 20.23 6.93 -9.60
N ASN A 225 20.63 6.21 -10.66
CA ASN A 225 21.29 4.89 -10.58
C ASN A 225 20.53 3.88 -9.71
N GLY A 226 19.19 3.93 -9.76
CA GLY A 226 18.31 3.07 -8.98
C GLY A 226 18.03 3.53 -7.54
N ASP A 227 18.54 4.70 -7.12
CA ASP A 227 18.17 5.32 -5.84
C ASP A 227 16.79 6.01 -5.93
N TYR A 228 16.26 6.45 -4.78
CA TYR A 228 14.96 7.08 -4.68
C TYR A 228 14.84 8.31 -5.58
N THR A 229 13.73 8.37 -6.33
CA THR A 229 13.39 9.54 -7.13
C THR A 229 12.45 10.48 -6.36
N SER A 230 12.21 11.69 -6.90
CA SER A 230 11.30 12.67 -6.28
C SER A 230 9.81 12.35 -6.47
N TYR A 231 9.46 11.17 -6.99
CA TYR A 231 8.12 10.78 -7.40
C TYR A 231 7.29 10.07 -6.32
#